data_AF-A0A7H8L4Y6-F1
#
_entry.id   AF-A0A7H8L4Y6-F1
#
_cell.length_a   1.000
_cell.length_b   1.000
_cell.length_c   1.000
_cell.angle_alpha   90.00
_cell.angle_beta   90.00
_cell.angle_gamma   90.00
#
_symmetry.space_group_name_H-M   'P 1'
#
loop_
_entity.id
_entity.type
_entity.pdbx_description
1 polymer ?
#
loop_
_entity_poly.entity_id
_entity_poly.type
_entity_poly.pdbx_seq_one_letter_code
_entity_poly.pdbx_strand_id
1 'polypeptide(L)'
;MTITATIPAPAPAPRHLTAADLPLWLVTMPTTSPTGARGEQTFAVRALTYDEALGAAATTAYAHPALRHRRGARIDTAAARATLHH
;
A
#
# COMPACT_ATOMS: atom_id res chain seq x y z
N MET A 1 -26.49 6.57 55.89
CA MET A 1 -26.69 6.96 54.47
C MET A 1 -25.64 6.20 53.67
N THR A 2 -26.05 5.29 52.78
CA THR A 2 -25.13 4.41 52.04
C THR A 2 -24.99 4.94 50.62
N ILE A 3 -23.76 5.20 50.17
CA ILE A 3 -23.47 5.72 48.83
C ILE A 3 -23.01 4.53 47.98
N THR A 4 -23.82 4.13 47.02
CA THR A 4 -23.45 3.11 46.03
C THR A 4 -22.62 3.79 44.94
N ALA A 5 -21.36 3.39 44.80
CA ALA A 5 -20.50 3.83 43.70
C ALA A 5 -20.71 2.89 42.49
N THR A 6 -21.22 3.42 41.38
CA THR A 6 -21.28 2.72 40.09
C THR A 6 -19.95 2.90 39.38
N ILE A 7 -19.23 1.81 39.12
CA ILE A 7 -17.99 1.82 38.35
C ILE A 7 -18.35 1.92 36.86
N PRO A 8 -17.81 2.90 36.09
CA PRO A 8 -18.04 2.98 34.66
C PRO A 8 -17.39 1.78 33.94
N ALA A 9 -18.10 1.23 32.96
CA ALA A 9 -17.61 0.11 32.16
C ALA A 9 -16.31 0.47 31.42
N PRO A 10 -15.35 -0.47 31.28
CA PRO A 10 -14.11 -0.23 30.57
C PRO A 10 -14.39 0.10 29.10
N ALA A 11 -13.76 1.16 28.59
CA ALA A 11 -13.82 1.49 27.16
C ALA A 11 -13.28 0.31 26.33
N PRO A 12 -13.86 0.02 25.14
CA PRO A 12 -13.37 -1.05 24.29
C PRO A 12 -11.91 -0.77 23.90
N ALA A 13 -11.05 -1.80 24.02
CA ALA A 13 -9.65 -1.71 23.65
C ALA A 13 -9.49 -1.28 22.18
N PRO A 14 -8.47 -0.47 21.84
CA PRO A 14 -8.20 -0.09 20.45
C PRO A 14 -7.98 -1.34 19.61
N ARG A 15 -8.78 -1.49 18.54
CA ARG A 15 -8.61 -2.60 17.60
C ARG A 15 -7.38 -2.33 16.75
N HIS A 16 -6.37 -3.17 16.86
CA HIS A 16 -5.22 -3.13 15.96
C HIS A 16 -5.68 -3.59 14.58
N LEU A 17 -5.75 -2.67 13.62
CA LEU A 17 -5.99 -3.02 12.21
C LEU A 17 -4.78 -3.79 11.70
N THR A 18 -5.02 -4.99 11.17
CA THR A 18 -3.98 -5.76 10.49
C THR A 18 -3.88 -5.32 9.03
N ALA A 19 -2.77 -5.64 8.37
CA ALA A 19 -2.62 -5.34 6.94
C ALA A 19 -3.75 -5.97 6.09
N ALA A 20 -4.34 -7.09 6.52
CA ALA A 20 -5.46 -7.73 5.82
C ALA A 20 -6.77 -6.94 5.89
N ASP A 21 -6.92 -6.06 6.89
CA ASP A 21 -8.12 -5.24 7.09
C ASP A 21 -8.09 -3.96 6.24
N LEU A 22 -6.94 -3.65 5.62
CA LEU A 22 -6.79 -2.48 4.78
C LEU A 22 -7.29 -2.72 3.35
N PRO A 23 -7.83 -1.69 2.67
CA PRO A 23 -8.27 -1.81 1.29
C PRO A 23 -7.14 -2.26 0.37
N LEU A 24 -7.48 -3.07 -0.63
CA LEU A 24 -6.54 -3.52 -1.65
C LEU A 24 -6.48 -2.49 -2.77
N TRP A 25 -5.27 -2.07 -3.14
CA TRP A 25 -5.00 -1.16 -4.24
C TRP A 25 -4.17 -1.86 -5.31
N LEU A 26 -4.55 -1.64 -6.57
CA LEU A 26 -3.72 -1.97 -7.72
C LEU A 26 -2.99 -0.71 -8.17
N VAL A 27 -1.67 -0.71 -8.03
CA VAL A 27 -0.82 0.42 -8.42
C VAL A 27 -0.06 0.08 -9.69
N THR A 28 -0.33 0.79 -10.77
CA THR A 28 0.34 0.62 -12.06
C THR A 28 1.38 1.72 -12.25
N MET A 29 2.60 1.32 -12.56
CA MET A 29 3.74 2.21 -12.77
C MET A 29 4.33 1.97 -14.16
N PRO A 30 4.49 3.03 -14.98
CA PRO A 30 5.18 2.92 -16.25
C PRO A 30 6.65 2.50 -16.05
N THR A 31 7.17 1.77 -17.04
CA THR A 31 8.56 1.36 -17.10
C THR A 31 9.15 1.67 -18.47
N THR A 32 10.45 1.97 -18.50
CA THR A 32 11.20 2.19 -19.74
C THR A 32 12.43 1.30 -19.74
N SER A 33 12.56 0.43 -20.75
CA SER A 33 13.72 -0.44 -20.91
C SER A 33 14.98 0.35 -21.31
N PRO A 34 16.18 -0.24 -21.16
CA PRO A 34 17.41 0.34 -21.70
C PRO A 34 17.38 0.54 -23.23
N THR A 35 16.56 -0.23 -23.93
CA THR A 35 16.35 -0.11 -25.38
C THR A 35 15.27 0.92 -25.76
N GLY A 36 14.69 1.62 -24.79
CA GLY A 36 13.65 2.63 -24.98
C GLY A 36 12.22 2.07 -25.12
N ALA A 37 12.03 0.75 -24.98
CA ALA A 37 10.71 0.15 -24.99
C ALA A 37 9.92 0.55 -23.73
N ARG A 38 8.65 0.91 -23.90
CA ARG A 38 7.74 1.26 -22.81
C ARG A 38 6.95 0.03 -22.36
N GLY A 39 6.68 -0.05 -21.07
CA GLY A 39 5.82 -1.07 -20.48
C GLY A 39 5.23 -0.58 -19.17
N GLU A 40 4.55 -1.45 -18.45
CA GLU A 40 3.93 -1.15 -17.16
C GLU A 40 4.17 -2.29 -16.17
N GLN A 41 4.25 -1.94 -14.89
CA GLN A 41 4.31 -2.91 -13.80
C GLN A 41 3.20 -2.60 -12.79
N THR A 42 2.40 -3.61 -12.45
CA THR A 42 1.32 -3.49 -11.49
C THR A 42 1.69 -4.17 -10.17
N PHE A 43 1.43 -3.49 -9.06
CA PHE A 43 1.64 -3.98 -7.70
C PHE A 43 0.30 -4.02 -6.96
N ALA A 44 0.06 -5.11 -6.23
CA ALA A 44 -1.06 -5.23 -5.32
C ALA A 44 -0.58 -4.87 -3.90
N VAL A 45 -1.10 -3.78 -3.34
CA VAL A 45 -0.70 -3.27 -2.01
C VAL A 45 -1.92 -3.00 -1.17
N ARG A 46 -1.80 -3.19 0.15
CA ARG A 46 -2.87 -2.86 1.09
C ARG A 46 -2.51 -1.58 1.85
N ALA A 47 -3.35 -0.57 1.76
CA ALA A 47 -3.09 0.77 2.27
C ALA A 47 -4.39 1.49 2.59
N LEU A 48 -4.39 2.39 3.57
CA LEU A 48 -5.60 3.13 3.95
C LEU A 48 -5.91 4.24 2.94
N THR A 49 -4.87 4.84 2.36
CA THR A 49 -5.00 5.98 1.45
C THR A 49 -4.34 5.72 0.09
N TYR A 50 -4.71 6.54 -0.89
CA TYR A 50 -4.12 6.54 -2.23
C TYR A 50 -2.60 6.79 -2.18
N ASP A 51 -2.16 7.78 -1.40
CA ASP A 51 -0.74 8.16 -1.31
C ASP A 51 0.09 7.09 -0.61
N GLU A 52 -0.46 6.46 0.43
CA GLU A 52 0.15 5.30 1.08
C GLU A 52 0.30 4.12 0.10
N ALA A 53 -0.71 3.88 -0.74
CA ALA A 53 -0.63 2.84 -1.76
C ALA A 53 0.50 3.12 -2.75
N LEU A 54 0.62 4.36 -3.24
CA LEU A 54 1.71 4.76 -4.12
C LEU A 54 3.09 4.60 -3.44
N GLY A 55 3.23 5.05 -2.20
CA GLY A 55 4.48 4.94 -1.44
C GLY A 55 4.90 3.50 -1.17
N ALA A 56 3.94 2.64 -0.78
CA ALA A 56 4.17 1.22 -0.54
C ALA A 56 4.56 0.48 -1.84
N ALA A 57 3.87 0.80 -2.95
CA ALA A 57 4.19 0.23 -4.25
C ALA A 57 5.55 0.71 -4.78
N ALA A 58 5.93 1.98 -4.56
CA ALA A 58 7.23 2.50 -4.94
C ALA A 58 8.35 1.80 -4.14
N THR A 59 8.17 1.66 -2.82
CA THR A 59 9.10 0.91 -1.97
C THR A 59 9.26 -0.53 -2.45
N THR A 60 8.14 -1.21 -2.74
CA THR A 60 8.14 -2.57 -3.29
C THR A 60 8.82 -2.64 -4.65
N ALA A 61 8.60 -1.64 -5.51
CA ALA A 61 9.22 -1.57 -6.82
C ALA A 61 10.75 -1.51 -6.72
N TYR A 62 11.31 -0.84 -5.71
CA TYR A 62 12.77 -0.81 -5.50
C TYR A 62 13.31 -1.99 -4.72
N ALA A 63 12.46 -2.92 -4.26
CA ALA A 63 12.92 -4.16 -3.65
C ALA A 63 13.66 -5.05 -4.66
N HIS A 64 14.68 -5.75 -4.18
CA HIS A 64 15.58 -6.56 -5.01
C HIS A 64 14.87 -7.57 -5.94
N PRO A 65 13.82 -8.30 -5.51
CA PRO A 65 13.09 -9.19 -6.40
C PRO A 65 12.45 -8.46 -7.57
N ALA A 66 11.79 -7.32 -7.33
CA ALA A 66 11.13 -6.53 -8.37
C ALA A 66 12.13 -5.97 -9.38
N LEU A 67 13.30 -5.52 -8.91
CA LEU A 67 14.40 -5.07 -9.78
C LEU A 67 14.88 -6.18 -10.73
N ARG A 68 15.03 -7.41 -10.24
CA ARG A 68 15.49 -8.56 -11.04
C ARG A 68 14.53 -8.87 -12.20
N HIS A 69 13.22 -8.77 -11.98
CA HIS A 69 12.22 -9.07 -13.01
C HIS A 69 12.14 -8.00 -14.11
N ARG A 70 12.52 -6.75 -13.81
CA ARG A 70 12.50 -5.65 -14.78
C ARG A 70 13.65 -5.67 -15.79
N ARG A 71 14.65 -6.55 -15.64
CA ARG A 71 15.79 -6.70 -16.58
C ARG A 71 16.45 -5.35 -16.95
N GLY A 72 16.59 -4.45 -15.97
CA GLY A 72 17.17 -3.12 -16.18
C GLY A 72 16.19 -2.03 -16.63
N ALA A 73 14.90 -2.33 -16.80
CA ALA A 73 13.89 -1.31 -17.04
C ALA A 73 13.75 -0.38 -15.82
N ARG A 74 13.77 0.92 -16.09
CA ARG A 74 13.57 1.98 -15.09
C ARG A 74 12.08 2.14 -14.84
N ILE A 75 11.70 2.33 -13.59
CA ILE A 75 10.33 2.61 -13.19
C ILE A 75 10.14 4.11 -13.03
N ASP A 76 9.02 4.63 -13.52
CA ASP A 76 8.59 6.01 -13.33
C ASP A 76 7.52 6.05 -12.24
N THR A 77 7.94 6.41 -11.03
CA THR A 77 7.04 6.54 -9.87
C THR A 77 6.21 7.82 -9.92
N ALA A 78 6.65 8.84 -10.67
CA ALA A 78 5.91 10.11 -10.78
C ALA A 78 4.67 9.96 -11.67
N ALA A 79 4.73 9.04 -12.64
CA ALA A 79 3.59 8.69 -13.50
C ALA A 79 2.73 7.54 -12.94
N ALA A 80 2.95 7.11 -11.68
CA ALA A 80 2.22 6.02 -11.07
C ALA A 80 0.74 6.37 -10.84
N ARG A 81 -0.12 5.35 -10.96
CA ARG A 81 -1.57 5.47 -10.71
C ARG A 81 -2.03 4.33 -9.82
N ALA A 82 -2.78 4.65 -8.77
CA ALA A 82 -3.41 3.65 -7.91
C ALA A 82 -4.91 3.58 -8.19
N THR A 83 -5.46 2.38 -8.24
CA THR A 83 -6.90 2.13 -8.33
C THR A 83 -7.32 1.25 -7.16
N LEU A 84 -8.37 1.66 -6.46
CA LEU A 84 -8.94 0.86 -5.38
C LEU A 84 -9.60 -0.39 -5.97
N HIS A 85 -9.17 -1.56 -5.52
CA HIS A 85 -9.77 -2.84 -5.89
C HIS A 85 -10.92 -3.13 -4.92
N HIS A 86 -12.14 -3.17 -5.46
CA HIS A 86 -13.36 -3.53 -4.75
C HIS A 86 -13.58 -5.05 -4.75
#